data_AF-A0A0K0D362-F1
#
_entry.id   AF-A0A0K0D362-F1
#
_cell.length_a   1.000
_cell.length_b   1.000
_cell.length_c   1.000
_cell.angle_alpha   90.00
_cell.angle_beta   90.00
_cell.angle_gamma   90.00
#
_symmetry.space_group_name_H-M   'P 1'
#
loop_
_entity.id
_entity.type
_entity.pdbx_description
1 polymer ?
#
loop_
_entity_poly.entity_id
_entity_poly.type
_entity_poly.pdbx_seq_one_letter_code
_entity_poly.pdbx_strand_id
1 'polypeptide(L)'
;MLLSLFQLHYCVHVVGERVILPAVVAISVFACFVRFFHDGSQSSFSTRWVTLRFLIFLFFRSSRKLFWSSESEGLIFRINSTKDFITLFGSLTGTSFFDKKGLLAPMNPCLDKVVFFRPNTEGGCSLFWFFLDFAALEILDLSSEQLLDGSWNVGFDDPNWSRFDSSLRVIGQMLLLNGCDTLFSTFLDHLSAIALTVPRTIATACRRCSCIFPRLVGFKKNAREQFLKIPYVLGFYQRRPGDAPLQGVTKHQTPLEMAYCTLHADGHSLYNHLSCQGTANLVLEACTHVWNGESLVPLTERLIKTATDFYQRHSVTGFVFCHY
;
A
#
# COMPACT_ATOMS: atom_id res chain seq x y z
N MET A 1 20.05 2.49 -15.45
CA MET A 1 19.83 1.08 -15.83
C MET A 1 18.71 0.39 -15.02
N LEU A 2 18.51 0.73 -13.73
CA LEU A 2 17.39 0.19 -12.92
C LEU A 2 16.00 0.77 -13.30
N LEU A 3 15.94 2.04 -13.71
CA LEU A 3 14.68 2.69 -14.10
C LEU A 3 14.04 2.05 -15.36
N SER A 4 14.88 1.68 -16.33
CA SER A 4 14.46 0.98 -17.55
C SER A 4 13.99 -0.44 -17.26
N LEU A 5 14.60 -1.12 -16.27
CA LEU A 5 14.17 -2.45 -15.83
C LEU A 5 12.79 -2.41 -15.16
N PHE A 6 12.50 -1.42 -14.32
CA PHE A 6 11.18 -1.27 -13.69
C PHE A 6 10.07 -0.96 -14.71
N GLN A 7 10.35 -0.09 -15.69
CA GLN A 7 9.39 0.18 -16.77
C GLN A 7 9.19 -1.02 -17.70
N LEU A 8 10.25 -1.79 -18.00
CA LEU A 8 10.12 -3.02 -18.78
C LEU A 8 9.32 -4.08 -18.01
N HIS A 9 9.59 -4.23 -16.70
CA HIS A 9 8.85 -5.16 -15.84
C HIS A 9 7.37 -4.76 -15.76
N TYR A 10 7.08 -3.47 -15.63
CA TYR A 10 5.72 -2.92 -15.65
C TYR A 10 5.00 -3.19 -16.99
N CYS A 11 5.66 -2.92 -18.13
CA CYS A 11 5.10 -3.20 -19.45
C CYS A 11 4.85 -4.69 -19.69
N VAL A 12 5.82 -5.56 -19.35
CA VAL A 12 5.68 -7.02 -19.48
C VAL A 12 4.54 -7.54 -18.59
N HIS A 13 4.35 -6.95 -17.41
CA HIS A 13 3.31 -7.37 -16.47
C HIS A 13 1.90 -6.89 -16.89
N VAL A 14 1.77 -5.65 -17.38
CA VAL A 14 0.49 -5.12 -17.89
C VAL A 14 0.05 -5.89 -19.14
N VAL A 15 0.98 -6.18 -20.06
CA VAL A 15 0.71 -7.01 -21.25
C VAL A 15 0.43 -8.47 -20.85
N GLY A 16 1.16 -8.99 -19.87
CA GLY A 16 0.99 -10.33 -19.33
C GLY A 16 -0.41 -10.57 -18.74
N GLU A 17 -0.84 -9.66 -17.86
CA GLU A 17 -2.11 -9.79 -17.13
C GLU A 17 -3.34 -9.44 -18.01
N ARG A 18 -3.23 -8.42 -18.88
CA ARG A 18 -4.37 -7.96 -19.68
C ARG A 18 -4.53 -8.65 -21.03
N VAL A 19 -3.46 -9.19 -21.62
CA VAL A 19 -3.48 -9.73 -22.99
C VAL A 19 -3.10 -11.20 -23.02
N ILE A 20 -1.99 -11.59 -22.37
CA ILE A 20 -1.46 -12.96 -22.48
C ILE A 20 -2.32 -13.95 -21.68
N LEU A 21 -2.67 -13.63 -20.43
CA LEU A 21 -3.46 -14.52 -19.58
C LEU A 21 -4.86 -14.80 -20.18
N PRO A 22 -5.62 -13.78 -20.64
CA PRO A 22 -6.92 -14.00 -21.28
C PRO A 22 -6.81 -14.75 -22.61
N ALA A 23 -5.78 -14.47 -23.42
CA ALA A 23 -5.55 -15.18 -24.68
C ALA A 23 -5.24 -16.65 -24.45
N VAL A 24 -4.38 -16.98 -23.47
CA VAL A 24 -4.06 -18.38 -23.11
C VAL A 24 -5.30 -19.11 -22.60
N VAL A 25 -6.13 -18.46 -21.77
CA VAL A 25 -7.41 -19.04 -21.31
C VAL A 25 -8.37 -19.25 -22.49
N ALA A 26 -8.54 -18.26 -23.37
CA ALA A 26 -9.41 -18.37 -24.54
C ALA A 26 -8.97 -19.49 -25.50
N ILE A 27 -7.66 -19.61 -25.76
CA ILE A 27 -7.07 -20.67 -26.58
C ILE A 27 -7.29 -22.03 -25.91
N SER A 28 -7.14 -22.13 -24.59
CA SER A 28 -7.38 -23.39 -23.85
C SER A 28 -8.85 -23.83 -23.90
N VAL A 29 -9.80 -22.88 -23.76
CA VAL A 29 -11.24 -23.14 -23.88
C VAL A 29 -11.60 -23.54 -25.31
N PHE A 30 -11.06 -22.85 -26.32
CA PHE A 30 -11.28 -23.18 -27.72
C PHE A 30 -10.70 -24.56 -28.08
N ALA A 31 -9.50 -24.90 -27.60
CA ALA A 31 -8.90 -26.21 -27.79
C ALA A 31 -9.73 -27.33 -27.11
N CYS A 32 -10.28 -27.08 -25.92
CA CYS A 32 -11.22 -27.99 -25.26
C CYS A 32 -12.53 -28.14 -26.06
N PHE A 33 -13.06 -27.06 -26.62
CA PHE A 33 -14.26 -27.08 -27.45
C PHE A 33 -14.04 -27.88 -28.74
N VAL A 34 -12.97 -27.63 -29.48
CA VAL A 34 -12.62 -28.39 -30.69
C VAL A 34 -12.45 -29.87 -30.38
N ARG A 35 -11.79 -30.21 -29.26
CA ARG A 35 -11.62 -31.61 -28.83
C ARG A 35 -12.93 -32.27 -28.40
N PHE A 36 -13.87 -31.51 -27.83
CA PHE A 36 -15.21 -32.00 -27.47
C PHE A 36 -16.01 -32.44 -28.71
N PHE A 37 -15.88 -31.73 -29.83
CA PHE A 37 -16.55 -32.11 -31.09
C PHE A 37 -15.84 -33.22 -31.86
N HIS A 38 -14.53 -33.43 -31.63
CA HIS A 38 -13.74 -34.41 -32.37
C HIS A 38 -13.65 -35.79 -31.70
N ASP A 39 -13.85 -35.90 -30.37
CA ASP A 39 -13.86 -37.19 -29.65
C ASP A 39 -15.30 -37.71 -29.44
N GLY A 40 -15.75 -38.64 -30.29
CA GLY A 40 -17.07 -39.30 -30.22
C GLY A 40 -17.24 -40.32 -29.08
N SER A 41 -16.41 -40.29 -28.02
CA SER A 41 -16.45 -41.27 -26.93
C SER A 41 -17.27 -40.77 -25.72
N GLN A 42 -18.39 -41.44 -25.42
CA GLN A 42 -19.37 -41.06 -24.38
C GLN A 42 -18.91 -41.21 -22.91
N SER A 43 -17.72 -41.76 -22.63
CA SER A 43 -17.38 -42.24 -21.27
C SER A 43 -16.75 -41.22 -20.31
N SER A 44 -16.55 -39.96 -20.71
CA SER A 44 -15.89 -38.95 -19.85
C SER A 44 -16.69 -37.65 -19.69
N PHE A 45 -18.02 -37.77 -19.68
CA PHE A 45 -18.91 -36.63 -19.51
C PHE A 45 -18.67 -35.93 -18.14
N SER A 46 -18.65 -36.67 -17.04
CA SER A 46 -18.68 -36.09 -15.68
C SER A 46 -17.45 -35.22 -15.32
N THR A 47 -16.23 -35.67 -15.63
CA THR A 47 -14.99 -34.93 -15.31
C THR A 47 -14.77 -33.71 -16.21
N ARG A 48 -15.24 -33.75 -17.47
CA ARG A 48 -15.09 -32.66 -18.44
C ARG A 48 -15.92 -31.43 -18.08
N TRP A 49 -17.12 -31.62 -17.50
CA TRP A 49 -17.98 -30.52 -17.04
C TRP A 49 -17.40 -29.76 -15.84
N VAL A 50 -16.62 -30.41 -14.96
CA VAL A 50 -15.99 -29.75 -13.81
C VAL A 50 -14.89 -28.81 -14.26
N THR A 51 -14.01 -29.26 -15.16
CA THR A 51 -12.96 -28.42 -15.77
C THR A 51 -13.54 -27.29 -16.63
N LEU A 52 -14.60 -27.55 -17.40
CA LEU A 52 -15.27 -26.52 -18.18
C LEU A 52 -15.96 -25.49 -17.28
N ARG A 53 -16.61 -25.90 -16.19
CA ARG A 53 -17.18 -24.97 -15.19
C ARG A 53 -16.10 -24.15 -14.50
N PHE A 54 -14.94 -24.73 -14.18
CA PHE A 54 -13.83 -24.01 -13.54
C PHE A 54 -13.17 -23.00 -14.51
N LEU A 55 -12.98 -23.38 -15.79
CA LEU A 55 -12.49 -22.50 -16.84
C LEU A 55 -13.50 -21.42 -17.23
N ILE A 56 -14.80 -21.73 -17.28
CA ILE A 56 -15.87 -20.75 -17.48
C ILE A 56 -15.98 -19.83 -16.26
N PHE A 57 -15.77 -20.31 -15.03
CA PHE A 57 -15.76 -19.47 -13.82
C PHE A 57 -14.56 -18.52 -13.82
N LEU A 58 -13.38 -19.00 -14.21
CA LEU A 58 -12.18 -18.16 -14.43
C LEU A 58 -12.40 -17.19 -15.59
N PHE A 59 -13.02 -17.62 -16.69
CA PHE A 59 -13.39 -16.78 -17.82
C PHE A 59 -14.42 -15.73 -17.40
N PHE A 60 -15.50 -16.03 -16.69
CA PHE A 60 -16.47 -15.02 -16.24
C PHE A 60 -15.89 -14.08 -15.17
N ARG A 61 -14.99 -14.56 -14.31
CA ARG A 61 -14.26 -13.72 -13.35
C ARG A 61 -13.25 -12.80 -14.05
N SER A 62 -12.67 -13.23 -15.17
CA SER A 62 -11.74 -12.44 -16.01
C SER A 62 -12.47 -11.54 -17.03
N SER A 63 -13.59 -12.00 -17.59
CA SER A 63 -14.37 -11.37 -18.66
C SER A 63 -15.37 -10.34 -18.14
N ARG A 64 -15.66 -10.32 -16.82
CA ARG A 64 -16.30 -9.15 -16.19
C ARG A 64 -15.46 -7.87 -16.30
N LYS A 65 -14.19 -7.96 -16.74
CA LYS A 65 -13.31 -6.84 -17.04
C LYS A 65 -13.04 -6.61 -18.53
N LEU A 66 -13.68 -7.36 -19.43
CA LEU A 66 -13.33 -7.40 -20.85
C LEU A 66 -14.53 -7.10 -21.76
N PHE A 67 -15.13 -5.91 -21.60
CA PHE A 67 -15.99 -5.38 -22.65
C PHE A 67 -15.72 -3.88 -22.80
N TRP A 68 -14.66 -3.57 -23.55
CA TRP A 68 -14.64 -2.61 -24.65
C TRP A 68 -13.20 -2.28 -25.05
N SER A 69 -13.06 -1.88 -26.31
CA SER A 69 -11.86 -1.40 -26.98
C SER A 69 -10.97 -2.48 -27.61
N SER A 70 -11.43 -2.84 -28.80
CA SER A 70 -10.64 -3.21 -29.99
C SER A 70 -9.39 -2.35 -30.19
N GLU A 71 -8.50 -2.88 -31.03
CA GLU A 71 -7.27 -2.31 -31.61
C GLU A 71 -5.96 -2.50 -30.83
N SER A 72 -5.19 -3.51 -31.25
CA SER A 72 -3.79 -3.30 -31.64
C SER A 72 -3.26 -4.52 -32.40
N GLU A 73 -2.58 -4.19 -33.49
CA GLU A 73 -1.93 -5.09 -34.41
C GLU A 73 -0.77 -5.88 -33.78
N GLY A 74 -0.63 -7.12 -34.23
CA GLY A 74 0.64 -7.60 -34.78
C GLY A 74 1.86 -7.65 -33.85
N LEU A 75 1.85 -8.52 -32.84
CA LEU A 75 3.10 -9.10 -32.33
C LEU A 75 2.98 -10.62 -32.28
N ILE A 76 3.38 -11.27 -33.38
CA ILE A 76 3.47 -12.72 -33.50
C ILE A 76 4.64 -13.18 -32.61
N PHE A 77 4.37 -13.44 -31.33
CA PHE A 77 5.22 -14.33 -30.56
C PHE A 77 5.07 -15.73 -31.16
N ARG A 78 6.13 -16.22 -31.80
CA ARG A 78 6.23 -17.57 -32.34
C ARG A 78 6.32 -18.56 -31.18
N ILE A 79 5.18 -18.84 -30.54
CA ILE A 79 5.03 -19.90 -29.55
C ILE A 79 5.01 -21.20 -30.35
N ASN A 80 6.11 -21.96 -30.29
CA ASN A 80 6.13 -23.31 -30.84
C ASN A 80 5.01 -24.12 -30.16
N SER A 81 4.02 -24.52 -30.95
CA SER A 81 2.91 -25.38 -30.53
C SER A 81 3.47 -26.74 -30.13
N THR A 82 3.82 -26.85 -28.85
CA THR A 82 4.32 -28.09 -28.27
C THR A 82 3.13 -28.69 -27.52
N LYS A 83 2.52 -29.74 -28.08
CA LYS A 83 1.38 -30.47 -27.50
C LYS A 83 1.60 -30.83 -26.03
N ASP A 84 2.86 -30.92 -25.61
CA ASP A 84 3.31 -31.23 -24.27
C ASP A 84 2.87 -30.20 -23.22
N PHE A 85 2.82 -28.90 -23.54
CA PHE A 85 2.42 -27.87 -22.55
C PHE A 85 1.00 -28.08 -22.02
N ILE A 86 0.06 -28.45 -22.89
CA ILE A 86 -1.35 -28.68 -22.50
C ILE A 86 -1.45 -29.88 -21.56
N THR A 87 -0.70 -30.95 -21.84
CA THR A 87 -0.64 -32.16 -21.01
C THR A 87 0.05 -31.88 -19.66
N LEU A 88 1.07 -31.01 -19.66
CA LEU A 88 1.82 -30.59 -18.47
C LEU A 88 0.98 -29.68 -17.55
N PHE A 89 0.22 -28.74 -18.11
CA PHE A 89 -0.77 -27.95 -17.36
C PHE A 89 -1.96 -28.79 -16.89
N GLY A 90 -2.38 -29.80 -17.66
CA GLY A 90 -3.44 -30.73 -17.26
C GLY A 90 -3.04 -31.71 -16.15
N SER A 91 -1.74 -31.92 -15.93
CA SER A 91 -1.20 -32.81 -14.88
C SER A 91 -0.63 -32.05 -13.67
N LEU A 92 -0.68 -30.72 -13.69
CA LEU A 92 -0.22 -29.87 -12.58
C LEU A 92 -1.12 -30.03 -11.35
N THR A 93 -0.59 -30.64 -10.29
CA THR A 93 -1.28 -30.86 -9.02
C THR A 93 -1.10 -29.71 -8.02
N GLY A 94 -0.20 -28.76 -8.30
CA GLY A 94 0.03 -27.58 -7.48
C GLY A 94 0.70 -26.46 -8.27
N THR A 95 0.30 -25.23 -8.01
CA THR A 95 0.93 -24.02 -8.58
C THR A 95 1.64 -23.26 -7.47
N SER A 96 2.88 -22.84 -7.71
CA SER A 96 3.64 -21.98 -6.80
C SER A 96 3.92 -20.65 -7.49
N PHE A 97 3.50 -19.56 -6.87
CA PHE A 97 3.75 -18.20 -7.35
C PHE A 97 4.90 -17.61 -6.53
N PHE A 98 6.01 -17.30 -7.22
CA PHE A 98 7.19 -16.72 -6.58
C PHE A 98 7.09 -15.19 -6.41
N ASP A 99 6.18 -14.55 -7.15
CA ASP A 99 5.93 -13.11 -7.02
C ASP A 99 4.59 -12.84 -6.33
N LYS A 100 4.66 -12.09 -5.24
CA LYS A 100 3.50 -11.66 -4.45
C LYS A 100 2.90 -10.39 -5.02
N LYS A 101 3.70 -9.46 -5.56
CA LYS A 101 3.24 -8.13 -5.98
C LYS A 101 2.88 -8.16 -7.46
N GLY A 102 1.71 -7.69 -7.83
CA GLY A 102 1.19 -7.74 -9.21
C GLY A 102 0.51 -9.07 -9.56
N LEU A 103 0.87 -10.18 -8.92
CA LEU A 103 0.24 -11.50 -9.15
C LEU A 103 -0.76 -11.90 -8.06
N LEU A 104 -0.37 -11.83 -6.78
CA LEU A 104 -1.23 -12.21 -5.64
C LEU A 104 -1.79 -11.01 -4.87
N ALA A 105 -1.13 -9.86 -4.98
CA ALA A 105 -1.51 -8.61 -4.34
C ALA A 105 -1.37 -7.46 -5.34
N PRO A 106 -2.24 -6.42 -5.28
CA PRO A 106 -2.14 -5.27 -6.17
C PRO A 106 -0.77 -4.60 -6.06
N MET A 107 -0.25 -4.14 -7.22
CA MET A 107 1.05 -3.48 -7.35
C MET A 107 1.16 -2.21 -6.49
N ASN A 108 0.05 -1.49 -6.32
CA ASN A 108 -0.05 -0.28 -5.52
C ASN A 108 -0.93 -0.56 -4.30
N PRO A 109 -0.34 -0.87 -3.13
CA PRO A 109 -1.11 -1.04 -1.91
C PRO A 109 -1.78 0.28 -1.51
N CYS A 110 -3.06 0.21 -1.19
CA CYS A 110 -3.87 1.36 -0.82
C CYS A 110 -3.82 1.64 0.69
N LEU A 111 -4.38 2.76 1.12
CA LEU A 111 -4.52 3.11 2.53
C LEU A 111 -5.65 2.27 3.14
N ASP A 112 -5.35 1.50 4.19
CA ASP A 112 -6.30 0.55 4.81
C ASP A 112 -6.77 1.01 6.19
N LYS A 113 -5.90 1.69 6.94
CA LYS A 113 -6.19 2.16 8.30
C LYS A 113 -5.56 3.53 8.52
N VAL A 114 -6.25 4.40 9.24
CA VAL A 114 -5.72 5.65 9.75
C VAL A 114 -5.89 5.70 11.25
N VAL A 115 -4.85 6.16 11.95
CA VAL A 115 -4.86 6.33 13.39
C VAL A 115 -4.66 7.79 13.73
N PHE A 116 -5.46 8.28 14.66
CA PHE A 116 -5.39 9.65 15.15
C PHE A 116 -5.80 9.69 16.62
N PHE A 117 -5.72 10.90 17.19
CA PHE A 117 -6.08 11.12 18.57
C PHE A 117 -7.39 11.91 18.65
N ARG A 118 -8.24 11.50 19.59
CA ARG A 118 -9.49 12.18 19.95
C ARG A 118 -9.42 12.70 21.39
N PRO A 119 -10.26 13.67 21.78
CA PRO A 119 -10.28 14.15 23.16
C PRO A 119 -10.72 13.00 24.08
N ASN A 120 -10.00 12.83 25.20
CA ASN A 120 -10.37 11.84 26.19
C ASN A 120 -11.31 12.49 27.23
N THR A 121 -12.61 12.25 27.09
CA THR A 121 -13.63 12.75 28.02
C THR A 121 -13.74 11.93 29.30
N GLU A 122 -13.10 10.76 29.37
CA GLU A 122 -13.19 9.84 30.51
C GLU A 122 -12.22 10.21 31.65
N GLY A 123 -11.29 11.15 31.42
CA GLY A 123 -10.30 11.60 32.40
C GLY A 123 -10.80 12.61 33.45
N GLY A 124 -12.07 12.99 33.44
CA GLY A 124 -12.57 14.15 34.22
C GLY A 124 -12.58 14.05 35.75
N CYS A 125 -12.13 12.95 36.38
CA CYS A 125 -12.33 12.73 37.82
C CYS A 125 -11.12 12.16 38.60
N SER A 126 -9.89 12.42 38.17
CA SER A 126 -8.69 12.07 38.95
C SER A 126 -8.01 13.32 39.52
N LEU A 127 -7.78 13.34 40.84
CA LEU A 127 -7.08 14.40 41.58
C LEU A 127 -5.59 14.58 41.18
N PHE A 128 -5.11 13.83 40.18
CA PHE A 128 -3.74 13.88 39.67
C PHE A 128 -3.70 14.34 38.21
N TRP A 129 -3.71 15.66 37.99
CA TRP A 129 -3.58 16.30 36.67
C TRP A 129 -2.32 15.86 35.88
N PHE A 130 -1.24 15.47 36.57
CA PHE A 130 0.01 15.04 35.94
C PHE A 130 -0.05 13.68 35.23
N PHE A 131 -1.04 12.84 35.53
CA PHE A 131 -1.15 11.48 34.96
C PHE A 131 -2.37 11.32 34.04
N LEU A 132 -3.06 12.41 33.71
CA LEU A 132 -4.26 12.37 32.90
C LEU A 132 -3.92 12.39 31.40
N ASP A 133 -4.30 11.31 30.71
CA ASP A 133 -4.28 11.26 29.25
C ASP A 133 -5.42 12.12 28.70
N PHE A 134 -5.11 13.31 28.18
CA PHE A 134 -6.08 14.21 27.53
C PHE A 134 -6.46 13.79 26.09
N ALA A 135 -5.84 12.72 25.61
CA ALA A 135 -6.07 12.14 24.29
C ALA A 135 -6.30 10.63 24.40
N ALA A 136 -7.19 10.12 23.54
CA ALA A 136 -7.40 8.70 23.33
C ALA A 136 -7.06 8.37 21.87
N LEU A 137 -6.47 7.19 21.64
CA LEU A 137 -6.12 6.71 20.31
C LEU A 137 -7.35 6.11 19.62
N GLU A 138 -7.66 6.59 18.42
CA GLU A 138 -8.79 6.15 17.61
C GLU A 138 -8.27 5.61 16.26
N ILE A 139 -8.91 4.54 15.77
CA ILE A 139 -8.52 3.86 14.54
C ILE A 139 -9.74 3.83 13.62
N LEU A 140 -9.57 4.31 12.38
CA LEU A 140 -10.57 4.16 11.33
C LEU A 140 -10.04 3.27 10.22
N ASP A 141 -10.94 2.44 9.71
CA ASP A 141 -10.68 1.54 8.59
C ASP A 141 -11.14 2.19 7.28
N LEU A 142 -10.35 1.95 6.23
CA LEU A 142 -10.61 2.40 4.88
C LEU A 142 -10.67 1.21 3.94
N SER A 143 -11.70 1.19 3.12
CA SER A 143 -11.82 0.26 2.00
C SER A 143 -11.34 0.90 0.72
N SER A 144 -10.60 0.13 -0.07
CA SER A 144 -10.10 0.55 -1.37
C SER A 144 -10.61 -0.35 -2.50
N GLU A 145 -11.15 0.25 -3.54
CA GLU A 145 -11.56 -0.41 -4.76
C GLU A 145 -10.74 0.10 -5.95
N GLN A 146 -10.13 -0.81 -6.71
CA GLN A 146 -9.43 -0.44 -7.93
C GLN A 146 -10.43 -0.31 -9.09
N LEU A 147 -10.53 0.88 -9.65
CA LEU A 147 -11.36 1.19 -10.80
C LEU A 147 -10.74 0.65 -12.10
N LEU A 148 -11.55 0.54 -13.16
CA LEU A 148 -11.17 -0.03 -14.46
C LEU A 148 -10.04 0.75 -15.16
N ASP A 149 -9.98 2.07 -14.91
CA ASP A 149 -8.94 2.98 -15.40
C ASP A 149 -7.59 2.82 -14.65
N GLY A 150 -7.55 1.97 -13.62
CA GLY A 150 -6.38 1.74 -12.78
C GLY A 150 -6.25 2.71 -11.60
N SER A 151 -7.20 3.64 -11.44
CA SER A 151 -7.27 4.51 -10.26
C SER A 151 -7.86 3.77 -9.05
N TRP A 152 -7.66 4.33 -7.86
CA TRP A 152 -8.18 3.78 -6.61
C TRP A 152 -9.28 4.67 -6.07
N ASN A 153 -10.45 4.08 -5.82
CA ASN A 153 -11.48 4.67 -5.00
C ASN A 153 -11.25 4.25 -3.54
N VAL A 154 -11.22 5.21 -2.63
CA VAL A 154 -10.98 4.95 -1.20
C VAL A 154 -12.07 5.61 -0.39
N GLY A 155 -12.68 4.86 0.51
CA GLY A 155 -13.73 5.36 1.41
C GLY A 155 -13.49 4.90 2.84
N PHE A 156 -14.00 5.67 3.81
CA PHE A 156 -14.06 5.23 5.19
C PHE A 156 -15.18 4.20 5.36
N ASP A 157 -14.92 3.16 6.16
CA ASP A 157 -15.91 2.12 6.46
C ASP A 157 -16.96 2.60 7.47
N ASP A 158 -16.59 3.52 8.36
CA ASP A 158 -17.51 4.15 9.33
C ASP A 158 -18.31 5.27 8.63
N PRO A 159 -19.65 5.18 8.51
CA PRO A 159 -20.46 6.24 7.89
C PRO A 159 -20.45 7.56 8.68
N ASN A 160 -20.12 7.53 9.96
CA ASN A 160 -20.05 8.70 10.84
C ASN A 160 -18.62 9.24 10.99
N TRP A 161 -17.69 8.90 10.08
CA TRP A 161 -16.29 9.34 10.12
C TRP A 161 -16.13 10.87 10.22
N SER A 162 -17.08 11.64 9.68
CA SER A 162 -17.07 13.10 9.65
C SER A 162 -17.06 13.74 11.05
N ARG A 163 -17.44 13.01 12.11
CA ARG A 163 -17.28 13.46 13.50
C ARG A 163 -15.82 13.70 13.90
N PHE A 164 -14.88 13.10 13.16
CA PHE A 164 -13.43 13.21 13.39
C PHE A 164 -12.74 14.14 12.37
N ASP A 165 -13.51 14.97 11.64
CA ASP A 165 -13.01 15.85 10.59
C ASP A 165 -11.85 16.75 11.07
N SER A 166 -11.90 17.26 12.29
CA SER A 166 -10.83 18.10 12.86
C SER A 166 -9.49 17.36 13.00
N SER A 167 -9.50 16.10 13.43
CA SER A 167 -8.28 15.27 13.52
C SER A 167 -7.82 14.80 12.14
N LEU A 168 -8.76 14.39 11.28
CA LEU A 168 -8.47 13.88 9.95
C LEU A 168 -7.93 14.97 9.02
N ARG A 169 -8.38 16.23 9.14
CA ARG A 169 -7.87 17.34 8.31
C ARG A 169 -6.39 17.62 8.52
N VAL A 170 -5.89 17.50 9.75
CA VAL A 170 -4.46 17.67 10.05
C VAL A 170 -3.64 16.60 9.32
N ILE A 171 -4.11 15.35 9.33
CA ILE A 171 -3.49 14.25 8.56
C ILE A 171 -3.62 14.48 7.05
N GLY A 172 -4.76 15.00 6.60
CA GLY A 172 -4.99 15.38 5.20
C GLY A 172 -4.00 16.45 4.74
N GLN A 173 -3.78 17.49 5.52
CA GLN A 173 -2.80 18.53 5.23
C GLN A 173 -1.38 17.96 5.21
N MET A 174 -1.04 17.07 6.15
CA MET A 174 0.24 16.37 6.15
C MET A 174 0.52 15.63 4.86
N LEU A 175 -0.44 14.81 4.45
CA LEU A 175 -0.33 14.00 3.25
C LEU A 175 -0.35 14.83 1.98
N LEU A 176 -0.98 16.01 2.01
CA LEU A 176 -0.95 16.98 0.92
C LEU A 176 0.46 17.57 0.73
N LEU A 177 1.13 17.94 1.84
CA LEU A 177 2.46 18.54 1.84
C LEU A 177 3.58 17.51 1.60
N ASN A 178 3.53 16.39 2.33
CA ASN A 178 4.40 15.21 2.13
C ASN A 178 3.91 14.28 1.00
N GLY A 179 3.14 14.82 0.03
CA GLY A 179 2.65 14.07 -1.12
C GLY A 179 3.79 13.50 -1.99
N CYS A 180 3.46 12.81 -3.09
CA CYS A 180 4.42 12.07 -3.93
C CYS A 180 5.62 12.88 -4.47
N ASP A 181 6.61 13.14 -3.61
CA ASP A 181 7.87 13.79 -3.91
C ASP A 181 8.88 12.79 -4.49
N THR A 182 9.57 13.18 -5.56
CA THR A 182 10.58 12.35 -6.24
C THR A 182 11.83 12.16 -5.37
N LEU A 183 12.15 13.13 -4.52
CA LEU A 183 13.28 13.03 -3.59
C LEU A 183 13.07 11.93 -2.54
N PHE A 184 11.81 11.61 -2.23
CA PHE A 184 11.50 10.53 -1.31
C PHE A 184 11.88 9.15 -1.88
N SER A 185 11.68 8.90 -3.17
CA SER A 185 12.13 7.63 -3.76
C SER A 185 13.65 7.49 -3.73
N THR A 186 14.38 8.59 -4.00
CA THR A 186 15.84 8.60 -3.86
C THR A 186 16.28 8.34 -2.43
N PHE A 187 15.55 8.87 -1.45
CA PHE A 187 15.78 8.57 -0.03
C PHE A 187 15.52 7.10 0.30
N LEU A 188 14.43 6.50 -0.19
CA LEU A 188 14.15 5.07 0.01
C LEU A 188 15.20 4.17 -0.64
N ASP A 189 15.73 4.53 -1.81
CA ASP A 189 16.82 3.81 -2.47
C ASP A 189 18.09 3.86 -1.61
N HIS A 190 18.40 5.03 -1.05
CA HIS A 190 19.50 5.19 -0.10
C HIS A 190 19.31 4.29 1.14
N LEU A 191 18.12 4.31 1.75
CA LEU A 191 17.81 3.46 2.91
C LEU A 191 17.91 1.97 2.59
N SER A 192 17.55 1.57 1.37
CA SER A 192 17.70 0.18 0.89
C SER A 192 19.16 -0.24 0.84
N ALA A 193 20.05 0.63 0.36
CA ALA A 193 21.49 0.37 0.40
C ALA A 193 22.03 0.33 1.84
N ILE A 194 21.59 1.26 2.71
CA ILE A 194 22.02 1.30 4.11
C ILE A 194 21.55 0.05 4.88
N ALA A 195 20.32 -0.42 4.65
CA ALA A 195 19.80 -1.61 5.32
C ALA A 195 20.65 -2.86 5.06
N LEU A 196 21.31 -2.97 3.89
CA LEU A 196 22.25 -4.06 3.60
C LEU A 196 23.52 -4.01 4.46
N THR A 197 23.90 -2.81 4.92
CA THR A 197 25.09 -2.61 5.77
C THR A 197 24.83 -2.86 7.25
N VAL A 198 23.57 -2.78 7.68
CA VAL A 198 23.17 -2.97 9.08
C VAL A 198 22.64 -4.39 9.26
N PRO A 199 23.29 -5.24 10.08
CA PRO A 199 22.87 -6.62 10.22
C PRO A 199 21.46 -6.70 10.80
N ARG A 200 20.60 -7.48 10.11
CA ARG A 200 19.21 -7.80 10.50
C ARG A 200 18.24 -6.63 10.40
N THR A 201 18.59 -5.66 9.58
CA THR A 201 17.69 -4.57 9.23
C THR A 201 17.15 -4.77 7.82
N ILE A 202 15.90 -4.39 7.60
CA ILE A 202 15.28 -4.29 6.29
C ILE A 202 14.85 -2.86 6.03
N ALA A 203 15.00 -2.37 4.79
CA ALA A 203 14.43 -1.08 4.43
C ALA A 203 12.92 -1.21 4.26
N THR A 204 12.17 -0.22 4.77
CA THR A 204 10.74 -0.09 4.50
C THR A 204 10.55 0.28 3.03
N ALA A 205 10.50 -0.75 2.17
CA ALA A 205 10.68 -0.62 0.72
C ALA A 205 9.44 -0.13 -0.04
N CYS A 206 8.37 0.33 0.63
CA CYS A 206 7.13 0.66 -0.06
C CYS A 206 6.51 1.96 0.45
N ARG A 207 6.64 3.00 -0.36
CA ARG A 207 5.73 4.14 -0.25
C ARG A 207 4.37 3.75 -0.81
N ARG A 208 3.36 3.71 0.06
CA ARG A 208 1.96 3.75 -0.38
C ARG A 208 1.63 5.18 -0.81
N CYS A 209 1.05 5.35 -2.00
CA CYS A 209 0.57 6.67 -2.41
C CYS A 209 -0.69 7.00 -1.61
N SER A 210 -0.58 7.92 -0.66
CA SER A 210 -1.71 8.39 0.16
C SER A 210 -2.30 9.71 -0.36
N CYS A 211 -2.01 10.11 -1.61
CA CYS A 211 -2.48 11.38 -2.18
C CYS A 211 -4.00 11.45 -2.37
N ILE A 212 -4.70 10.31 -2.29
CA ILE A 212 -6.17 10.26 -2.31
C ILE A 212 -6.78 10.71 -0.98
N PHE A 213 -6.09 10.49 0.14
CA PHE A 213 -6.61 10.78 1.47
C PHE A 213 -6.92 12.27 1.71
N PRO A 214 -6.06 13.25 1.32
CA PRO A 214 -6.43 14.66 1.44
C PRO A 214 -7.75 14.98 0.73
N ARG A 215 -8.00 14.40 -0.45
CA ARG A 215 -9.25 14.60 -1.19
C ARG A 215 -10.44 13.98 -0.46
N LEU A 216 -10.25 12.80 0.15
CA LEU A 216 -11.28 12.10 0.92
C LEU A 216 -11.76 12.93 2.12
N VAL A 217 -10.83 13.64 2.78
CA VAL A 217 -11.13 14.54 3.91
C VAL A 217 -11.53 15.96 3.44
N GLY A 218 -11.71 16.19 2.14
CA GLY A 218 -12.27 17.42 1.59
C GLY A 218 -11.28 18.48 1.10
N PHE A 219 -9.97 18.19 1.00
CA PHE A 219 -9.02 19.10 0.35
C PHE A 219 -9.26 19.15 -1.17
N LYS A 220 -9.28 20.36 -1.72
CA LYS A 220 -9.37 20.58 -3.18
C LYS A 220 -8.08 20.14 -3.88
N LYS A 221 -8.18 19.78 -5.17
CA LYS A 221 -6.99 19.39 -5.98
C LYS A 221 -5.89 20.45 -5.98
N ASN A 222 -6.26 21.73 -5.97
CA ASN A 222 -5.36 22.87 -6.01
C ASN A 222 -4.95 23.36 -4.61
N ALA A 223 -5.37 22.69 -3.53
CA ALA A 223 -5.07 23.13 -2.16
C ALA A 223 -3.56 23.13 -1.86
N ARG A 224 -2.75 22.40 -2.65
CA ARG A 224 -1.29 22.43 -2.52
C ARG A 224 -0.67 23.76 -3.01
N GLU A 225 -1.32 24.46 -3.94
CA GLU A 225 -0.78 25.66 -4.59
C GLU A 225 -0.62 26.83 -3.62
N GLN A 226 -1.37 26.84 -2.51
CA GLN A 226 -1.21 27.85 -1.46
C GLN A 226 0.09 27.69 -0.65
N PHE A 227 0.75 26.52 -0.74
CA PHE A 227 1.95 26.21 0.02
C PHE A 227 3.17 26.24 -0.90
N LEU A 228 4.05 27.22 -0.69
CA LEU A 228 5.29 27.35 -1.42
C LEU A 228 6.31 26.33 -0.88
N LYS A 229 6.62 25.30 -1.67
CA LYS A 229 7.64 24.30 -1.29
C LYS A 229 9.01 24.98 -1.20
N ILE A 230 9.63 24.90 -0.03
CA ILE A 230 11.02 25.31 0.16
C ILE A 230 11.92 24.18 -0.36
N PRO A 231 13.00 24.47 -1.12
CA PRO A 231 13.79 23.44 -1.81
C PRO A 231 14.56 22.48 -0.89
N TYR A 232 14.52 22.70 0.42
CA TYR A 232 15.18 21.85 1.41
C TYR A 232 14.25 20.74 1.86
N VAL A 233 14.75 19.50 1.74
CA VAL A 233 14.13 18.30 2.32
C VAL A 233 15.11 17.70 3.33
N LEU A 234 14.57 17.12 4.40
CA LEU A 234 15.38 16.51 5.45
C LEU A 234 15.05 15.02 5.51
N GLY A 235 16.09 14.19 5.47
CA GLY A 235 15.97 12.74 5.64
C GLY A 235 16.85 12.27 6.78
N PHE A 236 16.27 11.63 7.78
CA PHE A 236 16.96 11.08 8.94
C PHE A 236 16.76 9.57 8.98
N TYR A 237 17.78 8.85 9.42
CA TYR A 237 17.67 7.42 9.68
C TYR A 237 18.59 7.02 10.82
N GLN A 238 18.26 5.90 11.47
CA GLN A 238 19.02 5.41 12.60
C GLN A 238 19.56 4.01 12.36
N ARG A 239 20.88 3.86 12.43
CA ARG A 239 21.57 2.56 12.34
C ARG A 239 21.62 1.91 13.71
N ARG A 240 20.51 1.30 14.15
CA ARG A 240 20.50 0.42 15.33
C ARG A 240 20.57 -1.04 14.86
N PRO A 241 21.57 -1.84 15.28
CA PRO A 241 21.54 -3.28 15.04
C PRO A 241 20.32 -3.86 15.80
N GLY A 242 19.52 -4.73 15.16
CA GLY A 242 18.41 -5.39 15.85
C GLY A 242 18.88 -6.23 17.04
N ASP A 243 17.97 -6.68 17.91
CA ASP A 243 18.28 -7.49 19.13
C ASP A 243 18.92 -8.83 18.80
N ALA A 244 19.99 -9.26 19.49
CA ALA A 244 20.73 -10.53 19.27
C ALA A 244 19.84 -11.75 18.99
N PRO A 245 20.17 -12.64 18.01
CA PRO A 245 19.26 -13.70 17.63
C PRO A 245 19.25 -14.77 18.73
N LEU A 246 18.06 -15.10 19.22
CA LEU A 246 17.88 -16.30 20.04
C LEU A 246 18.19 -17.53 19.16
N GLN A 247 18.97 -18.47 19.68
CA GLN A 247 19.32 -19.69 18.93
C GLN A 247 18.03 -20.45 18.54
N GLY A 248 17.89 -20.79 17.26
CA GLY A 248 16.78 -21.59 16.73
C GLY A 248 15.59 -20.81 16.17
N VAL A 249 15.56 -19.47 16.25
CA VAL A 249 14.48 -18.66 15.68
C VAL A 249 14.89 -18.08 14.32
N THR A 250 14.08 -18.28 13.29
CA THR A 250 14.26 -17.64 11.98
C THR A 250 14.19 -16.12 12.14
N LYS A 251 15.31 -15.46 11.80
CA LYS A 251 15.62 -14.02 11.98
C LYS A 251 14.43 -13.10 11.73
N HIS A 252 13.85 -12.54 12.81
CA HIS A 252 13.02 -11.34 12.73
C HIS A 252 13.91 -10.18 12.27
N GLN A 253 13.67 -9.66 11.06
CA GLN A 253 14.32 -8.44 10.57
C GLN A 253 13.53 -7.22 11.06
N THR A 254 14.22 -6.23 11.59
CA THR A 254 13.60 -4.98 12.03
C THR A 254 13.64 -3.94 10.91
N PRO A 255 12.58 -3.14 10.71
CA PRO A 255 12.61 -2.04 9.76
C PRO A 255 13.66 -1.00 10.18
N LEU A 256 14.40 -0.46 9.21
CA LEU A 256 15.31 0.66 9.45
C LEU A 256 14.51 1.90 9.87
N GLU A 257 14.77 2.39 11.08
CA GLU A 257 14.14 3.61 11.60
C GLU A 257 14.49 4.81 10.71
N MET A 258 13.49 5.55 10.28
CA MET A 258 13.63 6.66 9.33
C MET A 258 12.54 7.71 9.48
N ALA A 259 12.87 8.94 9.11
CA ALA A 259 11.93 10.03 8.91
C ALA A 259 12.33 10.87 7.71
N TYR A 260 11.33 11.37 7.00
CA TYR A 260 11.46 12.27 5.88
C TYR A 260 10.57 13.49 6.13
N CYS A 261 11.15 14.68 6.02
CA CYS A 261 10.47 15.93 6.28
C CYS A 261 10.56 16.86 5.09
N THR A 262 9.46 17.56 4.81
CA THR A 262 9.39 18.63 3.82
C THR A 262 8.90 19.92 4.47
N LEU A 263 9.50 21.03 4.06
CA LEU A 263 9.20 22.36 4.57
C LEU A 263 8.46 23.17 3.50
N HIS A 264 7.35 23.79 3.89
CA HIS A 264 6.54 24.63 3.01
C HIS A 264 6.22 25.96 3.69
N ALA A 265 6.38 27.08 2.99
CA ALA A 265 5.88 28.37 3.45
C ALA A 265 4.39 28.48 3.10
N ASP A 266 3.58 28.95 4.03
CA ASP A 266 2.18 29.28 3.75
C ASP A 266 2.11 30.59 2.98
N GLY A 267 1.40 30.62 1.84
CA GLY A 267 1.19 31.83 1.07
C GLY A 267 0.24 32.83 1.73
N HIS A 268 -0.58 32.38 2.70
CA HIS A 268 -1.59 33.20 3.36
C HIS A 268 -1.20 33.61 4.79
N SER A 269 -0.19 32.98 5.38
CA SER A 269 0.30 33.29 6.71
C SER A 269 1.82 33.54 6.70
N LEU A 270 2.36 34.05 7.81
CA LEU A 270 3.80 34.24 7.97
C LEU A 270 4.48 32.99 8.54
N TYR A 271 3.79 31.85 8.56
CA TYR A 271 4.27 30.60 9.15
C TYR A 271 4.79 29.65 8.07
N ASN A 272 5.77 28.85 8.47
CA ASN A 272 6.22 27.70 7.69
C ASN A 272 5.67 26.43 8.32
N HIS A 273 5.26 25.50 7.48
CA HIS A 273 4.77 24.18 7.86
C HIS A 273 5.87 23.14 7.61
N LEU A 274 6.33 22.50 8.68
CA LEU A 274 7.20 21.33 8.57
C LEU A 274 6.33 20.08 8.69
N SER A 275 6.30 19.30 7.62
CA SER A 275 5.57 18.04 7.58
C SER A 275 6.57 16.89 7.64
N CYS A 276 6.39 15.95 8.58
CA CYS A 276 7.24 14.76 8.73
C CYS A 276 6.46 13.46 8.47
N GLN A 277 7.11 12.50 7.82
CA GLN A 277 6.64 11.13 7.61
C GLN A 277 7.75 10.14 7.96
N GLY A 278 7.46 9.12 8.78
CA GLY A 278 8.49 8.15 9.15
C GLY A 278 7.98 6.91 9.88
N THR A 279 8.92 6.14 10.43
CA THR A 279 8.67 5.03 11.33
C THR A 279 8.16 5.54 12.68
N ALA A 280 7.30 4.77 13.35
CA ALA A 280 6.64 5.25 14.56
C ALA A 280 7.60 5.59 15.68
N ASN A 281 8.61 4.76 15.96
CA ASN A 281 9.55 5.01 17.05
C ASN A 281 10.25 6.36 16.85
N LEU A 282 10.90 6.55 15.70
CA LEU A 282 11.68 7.76 15.44
C LEU A 282 10.82 9.03 15.37
N VAL A 283 9.61 8.96 14.80
CA VAL A 283 8.73 10.13 14.72
C VAL A 283 8.09 10.44 16.07
N LEU A 284 7.59 9.45 16.82
CA LEU A 284 6.95 9.67 18.12
C LEU A 284 7.96 10.13 19.18
N GLU A 285 9.19 9.59 19.18
CA GLU A 285 10.28 10.07 20.05
C GLU A 285 10.60 11.55 19.80
N ALA A 286 10.41 12.03 18.56
CA ALA A 286 10.66 13.41 18.19
C ALA A 286 9.49 14.36 18.54
N CYS A 287 8.29 13.88 18.87
CA CYS A 287 7.11 14.74 19.09
C CYS A 287 6.79 14.89 20.59
N THR A 288 6.57 16.14 21.02
CA THR A 288 6.26 16.47 22.43
C THR A 288 4.76 16.61 22.68
N HIS A 289 4.00 16.97 21.66
CA HIS A 289 2.57 17.22 21.72
C HIS A 289 1.86 16.49 20.58
N VAL A 290 0.56 16.30 20.76
CA VAL A 290 -0.31 15.68 19.78
C VAL A 290 -1.61 16.45 19.63
N TRP A 291 -2.13 16.48 18.40
CA TRP A 291 -3.43 17.06 18.11
C TRP A 291 -4.53 16.05 18.43
N ASN A 292 -5.38 16.36 19.39
CA ASN A 292 -6.50 15.49 19.79
C ASN A 292 -7.81 15.82 19.07
N GLY A 293 -7.81 16.71 18.07
CA GLY A 293 -9.03 17.16 17.37
C GLY A 293 -9.56 18.51 17.85
N GLU A 294 -9.18 18.96 19.04
CA GLU A 294 -9.60 20.25 19.60
C GLU A 294 -8.41 21.12 19.99
N SER A 295 -7.38 20.52 20.59
CA SER A 295 -6.20 21.23 21.09
C SER A 295 -4.94 20.37 20.99
N LEU A 296 -3.78 21.03 21.12
CA LEU A 296 -2.50 20.37 21.30
C LEU A 296 -2.36 19.95 22.76
N VAL A 297 -2.20 18.65 22.98
CA VAL A 297 -2.02 18.07 24.32
C VAL A 297 -0.67 17.38 24.43
N PRO A 298 -0.03 17.37 25.61
CA PRO A 298 1.26 16.72 25.79
C PRO A 298 1.13 15.21 25.55
N LEU A 299 2.15 14.64 24.89
CA LEU A 299 2.19 13.22 24.59
C LEU A 299 2.70 12.44 25.81
N THR A 300 1.92 11.48 26.30
CA THR A 300 2.30 10.65 27.45
C THR A 300 3.02 9.37 27.01
N GLU A 301 3.86 8.81 27.88
CA GLU A 301 4.57 7.55 27.61
C GLU A 301 3.61 6.40 27.27
N ARG A 302 2.43 6.38 27.90
CA ARG A 302 1.38 5.41 27.61
C ARG A 302 0.85 5.55 26.19
N LEU A 303 0.60 6.77 25.71
CA LEU A 303 0.14 7.02 24.34
C LEU A 303 1.23 6.67 23.32
N ILE A 304 2.49 7.01 23.60
CA ILE A 304 3.65 6.63 22.76
C ILE A 304 3.71 5.11 22.61
N LYS A 305 3.64 4.38 23.73
CA LYS A 305 3.67 2.92 23.73
C LYS A 305 2.49 2.33 22.96
N THR A 306 1.28 2.86 23.16
CA THR A 306 0.07 2.37 22.48
C THR A 306 0.15 2.58 20.97
N ALA A 307 0.59 3.77 20.52
CA ALA A 307 0.76 4.07 19.10
C ALA A 307 1.89 3.24 18.46
N THR A 308 2.98 3.01 19.20
CA THR A 308 4.10 2.16 18.79
C THR A 308 3.68 0.71 18.65
N ASP A 309 2.95 0.16 19.62
CA ASP A 309 2.43 -1.21 19.57
C ASP A 309 1.48 -1.40 18.38
N PHE A 310 0.62 -0.41 18.10
CA PHE A 310 -0.23 -0.41 16.91
C PHE A 310 0.62 -0.47 15.64
N TYR A 311 1.61 0.42 15.52
CA TYR A 311 2.52 0.45 14.37
C TYR A 311 3.22 -0.89 14.16
N GLN A 312 3.78 -1.50 15.22
CA GLN A 312 4.50 -2.77 15.14
C GLN A 312 3.62 -3.91 14.61
N ARG A 313 2.34 -3.96 15.02
CA ARG A 313 1.37 -4.95 14.54
C ARG A 313 0.97 -4.75 13.07
N HIS A 314 1.16 -3.55 12.52
CA HIS A 314 0.77 -3.15 11.17
C HIS A 314 1.99 -2.76 10.30
N SER A 315 3.20 -3.08 10.77
CA SER A 315 4.50 -2.43 10.48
C SER A 315 5.06 -2.62 9.07
N VAL A 316 4.45 -3.46 8.25
CA VAL A 316 4.97 -3.65 6.88
C VAL A 316 4.73 -2.38 6.04
N THR A 317 3.82 -1.48 6.45
CA THR A 317 3.37 -0.36 5.61
C THR A 317 2.84 0.89 6.33
N GLY A 318 2.90 0.96 7.66
CA GLY A 318 2.45 2.13 8.42
C GLY A 318 3.43 3.30 8.31
N PHE A 319 2.91 4.52 8.42
CA PHE A 319 3.72 5.73 8.61
C PHE A 319 3.08 6.59 9.69
N VAL A 320 3.92 7.23 10.52
CA VAL A 320 3.48 8.25 11.48
C VAL A 320 3.78 9.62 10.89
N PHE A 321 2.83 10.54 11.08
CA PHE A 321 2.92 11.92 10.62
C PHE A 321 2.97 12.87 11.81
N CYS A 322 3.83 13.89 11.76
CA CYS A 322 3.95 14.91 12.79
C CYS A 322 4.10 16.30 12.14
N HIS A 323 3.43 17.31 12.72
CA HIS A 323 3.44 18.71 12.27
C HIS A 323 4.22 19.55 13.24
N TYR A 324 5.10 20.38 12.71
CA TYR A 324 5.69 21.50 13.43
C TYR A 324 5.24 22.80 12.79
#